data_AF-A0A5N7BKR1-F1
#
_entry.id   AF-A0A5N7BKR1-F1
#
_cell.length_a   1.000
_cell.length_b   1.000
_cell.length_c   1.000
_cell.angle_alpha   90.00
_cell.angle_beta   90.00
_cell.angle_gamma   90.00
#
_symmetry.space_group_name_H-M   'P 1'
#
loop_
_entity.id
_entity.type
_entity.pdbx_description
1 polymer ?
#
loop_
_entity_poly.entity_id
_entity_poly.type
_entity_poly.pdbx_seq_one_letter_code
_entity_poly.pdbx_strand_id
1 'polypeptide(L)'
;MRGVVAFSLLSVALRVAADLTESNLHRYTEVLALQSSFNPIKEAYWTGYPHHRRTPFAVSPDGKSAYIAYLDASETDIHVQQVDVSTFEATGTAVTVSGGKEAGGLVAHNDGFALLTNEAMPSGTTNAPPSNTPVPVLYRYTDGKQTWKTWLGGPGVHEADGLSASPDLNGDLAYSEQAGLYGAYFVITDYSGDAAGHFGDSIQYVADNGTLVTIAGASSSWGCSHNTGIAFESADEPPFASICAEDQGAIWLNTKTLGMSSDGVKISNENTTNGGSGEPMGGMSGSYSALARFAESSRYIFAWVSRGAMDLTENTWMGSGYTHALNRTNNRNVAISLFSDKYTMVGKQATSEVGVEDGDSQITWLTEGANDCSNAHAATFGNNSGLVTWEEISDPICDFVAMGCRGQFAGTFFQQVDSDGKKVGTPLKSTDTFVAGDMVTMADGRICWPYVSMDWDLSQAVYASTSSTTKMSFACIGLNGTSTTRMADSCMAAA
;
A
#
# COMPACT_ATOMS: atom_id res chain seq x y z
N MET A 1 -43.81 -46.70 -21.64
CA MET A 1 -43.46 -45.38 -21.06
C MET A 1 -43.57 -45.45 -19.54
N ARG A 2 -42.44 -45.55 -18.84
CA ARG A 2 -42.31 -45.18 -17.42
C ARG A 2 -40.90 -44.63 -17.26
N GLY A 3 -40.80 -43.31 -17.22
CA GLY A 3 -39.55 -42.59 -17.05
C GLY A 3 -39.08 -42.69 -15.61
N VAL A 4 -37.82 -43.07 -15.43
CA VAL A 4 -37.09 -42.97 -14.17
C VAL A 4 -36.50 -41.56 -14.12
N VAL A 5 -37.00 -40.74 -13.20
CA VAL A 5 -36.42 -39.42 -12.90
C VAL A 5 -35.27 -39.66 -11.93
N ALA A 6 -34.03 -39.46 -12.39
CA ALA A 6 -32.86 -39.42 -11.54
C ALA A 6 -32.84 -38.10 -10.77
N PHE A 7 -33.03 -38.17 -9.46
CA PHE A 7 -32.75 -37.05 -8.55
C PHE A 7 -31.23 -37.00 -8.31
N SER A 8 -30.54 -36.12 -9.04
CA SER A 8 -29.18 -35.72 -8.70
C SER A 8 -29.23 -34.75 -7.51
N LEU A 9 -28.88 -35.24 -6.33
CA LEU A 9 -28.60 -34.41 -5.15
C LEU A 9 -27.33 -33.61 -5.41
N LEU A 10 -27.47 -32.33 -5.79
CA LEU A 10 -26.37 -31.37 -5.71
C LEU A 10 -26.00 -31.24 -4.22
N SER A 11 -24.85 -31.79 -3.85
CA SER A 11 -24.23 -31.54 -2.56
C SER A 11 -23.65 -30.13 -2.58
N VAL A 12 -24.40 -29.15 -2.07
CA VAL A 12 -23.85 -27.84 -1.71
C VAL A 12 -22.96 -28.08 -0.50
N ALA A 13 -21.65 -28.20 -0.73
CA ALA A 13 -20.68 -28.20 0.35
C ALA A 13 -20.70 -26.80 0.98
N LEU A 14 -21.38 -26.64 2.11
CA LEU A 14 -21.13 -25.52 3.01
C LEU A 14 -19.67 -25.62 3.45
N ARG A 15 -18.77 -24.86 2.82
CA ARG A 15 -17.49 -24.53 3.43
C ARG A 15 -17.83 -23.62 4.60
N VAL A 16 -17.89 -24.20 5.80
CA VAL A 16 -17.82 -23.42 7.03
C VAL A 16 -16.47 -22.73 6.98
N ALA A 17 -16.48 -21.42 6.71
CA ALA A 17 -15.27 -20.65 6.64
C ALA A 17 -14.74 -20.54 8.09
N ALA A 18 -13.56 -21.12 8.33
CA ALA A 18 -12.96 -21.21 9.66
C ALA A 18 -12.26 -19.89 10.00
N ASP A 19 -12.20 -19.57 11.29
CA ASP A 19 -11.41 -18.43 11.79
C ASP A 19 -9.94 -18.57 11.36
N LEU A 20 -9.28 -17.44 11.06
CA LEU A 20 -7.83 -17.41 11.02
C LEU A 20 -7.32 -17.71 12.43
N THR A 21 -6.43 -18.69 12.54
CA THR A 21 -5.80 -19.09 13.79
C THR A 21 -4.29 -18.88 13.71
N GLU A 22 -3.63 -18.97 14.86
CA GLU A 22 -2.17 -18.92 14.93
C GLU A 22 -1.48 -19.95 14.00
N SER A 23 -2.12 -21.10 13.74
CA SER A 23 -1.58 -22.13 12.83
C SER A 23 -1.56 -21.72 11.34
N ASN A 24 -2.27 -20.63 11.00
CA ASN A 24 -2.27 -20.01 9.68
C ASN A 24 -1.13 -19.01 9.51
N LEU A 25 -0.60 -18.42 10.60
CA LEU A 25 0.44 -17.40 10.58
C LEU A 25 1.83 -18.03 10.75
N HIS A 26 2.55 -18.12 9.64
CA HIS A 26 3.92 -18.63 9.59
C HIS A 26 4.92 -17.49 9.74
N ARG A 27 5.84 -17.62 10.69
CA ARG A 27 6.90 -16.64 10.94
C ARG A 27 8.26 -17.23 10.58
N TYR A 28 9.04 -16.43 9.87
CA TYR A 28 10.44 -16.66 9.52
C TYR A 28 11.24 -15.53 10.17
N THR A 29 11.47 -15.67 11.47
CA THR A 29 12.04 -14.61 12.29
C THR A 29 13.53 -14.46 12.04
N GLU A 30 13.97 -13.25 11.72
CA GLU A 30 15.38 -12.85 11.54
C GLU A 30 16.17 -13.71 10.53
N VAL A 31 15.50 -14.27 9.53
CA VAL A 31 16.10 -15.19 8.56
C VAL A 31 16.99 -14.50 7.52
N LEU A 32 16.69 -13.24 7.20
CA LEU A 32 17.45 -12.49 6.20
C LEU A 32 18.46 -11.58 6.88
N ALA A 33 19.75 -11.86 6.67
CA ALA A 33 20.83 -10.96 7.04
C ALA A 33 20.98 -9.84 6.00
N LEU A 34 20.93 -8.59 6.47
CA LEU A 34 21.10 -7.39 5.66
C LEU A 34 22.58 -6.99 5.63
N GLN A 35 23.09 -6.70 4.43
CA GLN A 35 24.48 -6.26 4.25
C GLN A 35 24.72 -4.82 4.73
N SER A 36 23.66 -4.01 4.69
CA SER A 36 23.62 -2.66 5.27
C SER A 36 22.57 -2.62 6.36
N SER A 37 22.81 -1.86 7.42
CA SER A 37 21.82 -1.67 8.48
C SER A 37 20.59 -0.93 7.95
N PHE A 38 19.41 -1.28 8.43
CA PHE A 38 18.12 -0.69 8.09
C PHE A 38 17.50 -0.04 9.33
N ASN A 39 16.90 1.15 9.19
CA ASN A 39 16.10 1.78 10.25
C ASN A 39 14.61 1.50 9.99
N PRO A 40 13.94 0.64 10.79
CA PRO A 40 12.55 0.29 10.56
C PRO A 40 11.55 1.38 10.93
N ILE A 41 12.00 2.50 11.50
CA ILE A 41 11.13 3.55 12.03
C ILE A 41 11.38 4.84 11.26
N LYS A 42 10.29 5.48 10.83
CA LYS A 42 10.28 6.85 10.33
C LYS A 42 9.25 7.65 11.12
N GLU A 43 9.51 8.92 11.34
CA GLU A 43 8.55 9.78 12.03
C GLU A 43 7.52 10.35 11.05
N ALA A 44 6.26 10.45 11.50
CA ALA A 44 5.24 11.21 10.82
C ALA A 44 5.59 12.70 10.81
N TYR A 45 5.50 13.33 9.64
CA TYR A 45 5.91 14.72 9.42
C TYR A 45 5.29 15.72 10.41
N TRP A 46 3.99 15.59 10.69
CA TRP A 46 3.25 16.56 11.50
C TRP A 46 3.33 16.30 13.01
N THR A 47 3.42 15.04 13.43
CA THR A 47 3.25 14.63 14.83
C THR A 47 4.54 14.12 15.47
N GLY A 48 5.51 13.69 14.66
CA GLY A 48 6.69 12.97 15.11
C GLY A 48 6.41 11.53 15.55
N TYR A 49 5.17 11.04 15.38
CA TYR A 49 4.79 9.69 15.81
C TYR A 49 5.45 8.62 14.95
N PRO A 50 5.78 7.45 15.53
CA PRO A 50 6.48 6.38 14.83
C PRO A 50 5.59 5.71 13.79
N HIS A 51 6.12 5.60 12.57
CA HIS A 51 5.57 4.84 11.45
C HIS A 51 6.61 3.80 11.01
N HIS A 52 6.14 2.70 10.43
CA HIS A 52 7.02 1.75 9.78
C HIS A 52 7.71 2.40 8.60
N ARG A 53 9.02 2.23 8.47
CA ARG A 53 9.74 2.57 7.25
C ARG A 53 9.47 1.50 6.20
N ARG A 54 9.17 1.95 4.98
CA ARG A 54 8.81 1.15 3.82
C ARG A 54 9.84 0.05 3.53
N THR A 55 9.33 -1.16 3.27
CA THR A 55 10.11 -2.30 2.75
C THR A 55 9.37 -2.98 1.60
N PRO A 56 9.40 -2.41 0.38
CA PRO A 56 8.72 -3.01 -0.77
C PRO A 56 9.16 -4.45 -0.99
N PHE A 57 8.20 -5.32 -1.26
CA PHE A 57 8.40 -6.75 -1.47
C PHE A 57 7.63 -7.21 -2.70
N ALA A 58 8.28 -8.00 -3.55
CA ALA A 58 7.67 -8.46 -4.80
C ALA A 58 8.11 -9.88 -5.14
N VAL A 59 7.22 -10.65 -5.76
CA VAL A 59 7.46 -12.01 -6.23
C VAL A 59 7.42 -12.05 -7.77
N SER A 60 8.32 -12.82 -8.38
CA SER A 60 8.40 -12.96 -9.84
C SER A 60 7.15 -13.65 -10.40
N PRO A 61 6.76 -13.38 -11.65
CA PRO A 61 5.60 -14.01 -12.28
C PRO A 61 5.65 -15.55 -12.28
N ASP A 62 6.84 -16.15 -12.39
CA ASP A 62 6.99 -17.61 -12.32
C ASP A 62 6.98 -18.19 -10.88
N GLY A 63 6.91 -17.32 -9.88
CA GLY A 63 6.83 -17.66 -8.46
C GLY A 63 8.14 -18.18 -7.85
N LYS A 64 9.27 -18.10 -8.56
CA LYS A 64 10.54 -18.71 -8.11
C LYS A 64 11.51 -17.75 -7.45
N SER A 65 11.33 -16.45 -7.63
CA SER A 65 12.17 -15.42 -7.02
C SER A 65 11.30 -14.42 -6.29
N ALA A 66 11.79 -13.92 -5.17
CA ALA A 66 11.23 -12.72 -4.55
C ALA A 66 12.34 -11.73 -4.22
N TYR A 67 11.99 -10.46 -4.12
CA TYR A 67 12.92 -9.38 -3.86
C TYR A 67 12.36 -8.47 -2.79
N ILE A 68 13.23 -8.01 -1.89
CA ILE A 68 12.93 -6.97 -0.92
C ILE A 68 13.83 -5.75 -1.18
N ALA A 69 13.25 -4.56 -1.11
CA ALA A 69 13.99 -3.29 -1.16
C ALA A 69 13.96 -2.60 0.20
N TYR A 70 15.08 -1.98 0.61
CA TYR A 70 15.16 -1.15 1.81
C TYR A 70 16.16 -0.01 1.64
N LEU A 71 15.85 1.15 2.21
CA LEU A 71 16.78 2.26 2.35
C LEU A 71 17.72 1.98 3.53
N ASP A 72 19.02 2.12 3.35
CA ASP A 72 19.97 1.96 4.45
C ASP A 72 19.70 2.96 5.60
N ALA A 73 20.17 2.64 6.80
CA ALA A 73 19.99 3.47 8.00
C ALA A 73 20.72 4.82 7.92
N SER A 74 21.65 4.99 6.96
CA SER A 74 22.29 6.27 6.65
C SER A 74 21.46 7.15 5.71
N GLU A 75 20.35 6.61 5.17
CA GLU A 75 19.47 7.28 4.20
C GLU A 75 20.21 7.73 2.93
N THR A 76 21.20 6.95 2.51
CA THR A 76 22.06 7.27 1.38
C THR A 76 21.79 6.41 0.16
N ASP A 77 21.62 5.11 0.38
CA ASP A 77 21.48 4.14 -0.70
C ASP A 77 20.33 3.17 -0.42
N ILE A 78 19.77 2.62 -1.51
CA ILE A 78 18.77 1.57 -1.44
C ILE A 78 19.42 0.26 -1.82
N HIS A 79 19.07 -0.80 -1.09
CA HIS A 79 19.52 -2.15 -1.36
C HIS A 79 18.33 -3.02 -1.76
N VAL A 80 18.48 -3.76 -2.85
CA VAL A 80 17.51 -4.76 -3.30
C VAL A 80 18.13 -6.14 -3.20
N GLN A 81 17.54 -6.99 -2.37
CA GLN A 81 18.03 -8.34 -2.09
C GLN A 81 17.03 -9.37 -2.61
N GLN A 82 17.51 -10.28 -3.46
CA GLN A 82 16.74 -11.46 -3.84
C GLN A 82 16.70 -12.46 -2.66
N VAL A 83 15.56 -13.09 -2.44
CA VAL A 83 15.36 -14.08 -1.39
C VAL A 83 14.73 -15.35 -1.95
N ASP A 84 15.00 -16.47 -1.29
CA ASP A 84 14.33 -17.74 -1.57
C ASP A 84 12.86 -17.65 -1.15
N VAL A 85 11.94 -18.07 -2.02
CA VAL A 85 10.48 -17.94 -1.79
C VAL A 85 9.92 -18.85 -0.69
N SER A 86 10.71 -19.81 -0.21
CA SER A 86 10.32 -20.79 0.81
C SER A 86 10.99 -20.57 2.16
N THR A 87 12.24 -20.11 2.18
CA THR A 87 13.01 -19.86 3.41
C THR A 87 13.19 -18.37 3.71
N PHE A 88 13.04 -17.50 2.72
CA PHE A 88 13.34 -16.07 2.75
C PHE A 88 14.79 -15.71 3.08
N GLU A 89 15.70 -16.67 2.99
CA GLU A 89 17.14 -16.42 3.07
C GLU A 89 17.63 -15.73 1.79
N ALA A 90 18.70 -14.93 1.91
CA ALA A 90 19.30 -14.23 0.78
C ALA A 90 19.79 -15.21 -0.29
N THR A 91 19.39 -14.97 -1.54
CA THR A 91 19.96 -15.65 -2.71
C THR A 91 20.83 -14.66 -3.48
N GLY A 92 22.16 -14.85 -3.45
CA GLY A 92 23.10 -13.95 -4.13
C GLY A 92 23.36 -12.63 -3.39
N THR A 93 23.98 -11.67 -4.10
CA THR A 93 24.39 -10.37 -3.55
C THR A 93 23.32 -9.31 -3.77
N ALA A 94 23.09 -8.46 -2.78
CA ALA A 94 22.22 -7.30 -2.93
C ALA A 94 22.72 -6.34 -4.02
N VAL A 95 21.79 -5.78 -4.77
CA VAL A 95 22.05 -4.67 -5.69
C VAL A 95 21.92 -3.36 -4.91
N THR A 96 22.93 -2.50 -5.00
CA THR A 96 22.89 -1.15 -4.41
C THR A 96 22.52 -0.12 -5.48
N VAL A 97 21.47 0.65 -5.23
CA VAL A 97 21.08 1.83 -6.00
C VAL A 97 21.51 3.06 -5.21
N SER A 98 22.62 3.66 -5.64
CA SER A 98 23.25 4.75 -4.88
C SER A 98 22.51 6.08 -5.00
N GLY A 99 22.38 6.80 -3.89
CA GLY A 99 21.77 8.12 -3.84
C GLY A 99 20.24 8.14 -3.73
N GLY A 100 19.59 6.97 -3.75
CA GLY A 100 18.16 6.84 -3.52
C GLY A 100 17.76 7.27 -2.10
N LYS A 101 16.59 7.92 -1.96
CA LYS A 101 16.12 8.49 -0.69
C LYS A 101 14.90 7.82 -0.08
N GLU A 102 14.23 6.97 -0.84
CA GLU A 102 13.12 6.13 -0.38
C GLU A 102 12.93 4.97 -1.36
N ALA A 103 12.62 3.79 -0.85
CA ALA A 103 12.19 2.67 -1.67
C ALA A 103 10.68 2.83 -1.94
N GLY A 104 10.35 3.48 -3.05
CA GLY A 104 9.01 3.92 -3.41
C GLY A 104 8.12 2.84 -4.04
N GLY A 105 8.66 1.69 -4.40
CA GLY A 105 7.89 0.55 -4.91
C GLY A 105 8.78 -0.44 -5.65
N LEU A 106 8.36 -1.70 -5.72
CA LEU A 106 9.17 -2.78 -6.29
C LEU A 106 8.31 -3.72 -7.13
N VAL A 107 8.81 -4.06 -8.31
CA VAL A 107 8.22 -5.10 -9.18
C VAL A 107 9.30 -6.14 -9.45
N ALA A 108 8.98 -7.41 -9.22
CA ALA A 108 9.86 -8.51 -9.54
C ALA A 108 9.58 -9.05 -10.95
N HIS A 109 10.64 -9.44 -11.64
CA HIS A 109 10.62 -10.17 -12.91
C HIS A 109 11.40 -11.47 -12.77
N ASN A 110 11.19 -12.38 -13.72
CA ASN A 110 11.92 -13.65 -13.75
C ASN A 110 13.44 -13.46 -13.94
N ASP A 111 13.87 -12.31 -14.46
CA ASP A 111 15.25 -11.97 -14.77
C ASP A 111 15.79 -10.80 -13.90
N GLY A 112 15.06 -10.35 -12.88
CA GLY A 112 15.48 -9.23 -12.04
C GLY A 112 14.31 -8.45 -11.43
N PHE A 113 14.42 -7.13 -11.36
CA PHE A 113 13.42 -6.28 -10.72
C PHE A 113 13.38 -4.86 -11.31
N ALA A 114 12.27 -4.15 -11.11
CA ALA A 114 12.17 -2.71 -11.27
C ALA A 114 11.94 -2.03 -9.92
N LEU A 115 12.58 -0.89 -9.69
CA LEU A 115 12.54 -0.14 -8.42
C LEU A 115 12.12 1.31 -8.70
N LEU A 116 11.04 1.74 -8.06
CA LEU A 116 10.67 3.15 -7.95
C LEU A 116 11.44 3.76 -6.77
N THR A 117 12.18 4.84 -7.02
CA THR A 117 12.85 5.63 -5.98
C THR A 117 12.91 7.11 -6.36
N ASN A 118 13.56 7.92 -5.55
CA ASN A 118 13.84 9.32 -5.78
C ASN A 118 15.31 9.60 -5.46
N GLU A 119 15.95 10.42 -6.29
CA GLU A 119 17.34 10.81 -6.08
C GLU A 119 17.62 12.17 -6.71
N ALA A 120 18.73 12.78 -6.33
CA ALA A 120 19.18 14.01 -6.96
C ALA A 120 19.54 13.78 -8.44
N MET A 121 19.10 14.69 -9.32
CA MET A 121 19.55 14.67 -10.72
C MET A 121 21.06 14.94 -10.84
N PRO A 122 21.71 14.47 -11.91
CA PRO A 122 23.13 14.73 -12.14
C PRO A 122 23.47 16.22 -12.11
N SER A 123 24.61 16.55 -11.50
CA SER A 123 25.12 17.92 -11.46
C SER A 123 25.24 18.51 -12.87
N GLY A 124 24.75 19.73 -13.05
CA GLY A 124 24.76 20.42 -14.35
C GLY A 124 23.53 20.18 -15.21
N THR A 125 22.55 19.38 -14.75
CA THR A 125 21.24 19.27 -15.40
C THR A 125 20.53 20.63 -15.42
N THR A 126 20.23 21.14 -16.62
CA THR A 126 19.46 22.38 -16.81
C THR A 126 18.07 22.23 -16.20
N ASN A 127 17.60 23.24 -15.46
CA ASN A 127 16.29 23.26 -14.78
C ASN A 127 16.10 22.13 -13.74
N ALA A 128 17.17 21.53 -13.25
CA ALA A 128 17.08 20.61 -12.11
C ALA A 128 16.46 21.32 -10.89
N PRO A 129 15.78 20.57 -10.00
CA PRO A 129 15.26 21.13 -8.76
C PRO A 129 16.36 21.84 -7.95
N PRO A 130 16.01 22.93 -7.23
CA PRO A 130 16.96 23.62 -6.38
C PRO A 130 17.51 22.69 -5.28
N SER A 131 18.71 22.99 -4.77
CA SER A 131 19.32 22.29 -3.62
C SER A 131 19.45 20.77 -3.77
N ASN A 132 19.50 20.25 -4.99
CA ASN A 132 19.52 18.81 -5.28
C ASN A 132 18.28 18.07 -4.72
N THR A 133 17.13 18.73 -4.64
CA THR A 133 15.87 18.09 -4.22
C THR A 133 15.62 16.84 -5.09
N PRO A 134 15.36 15.66 -4.48
CA PRO A 134 15.19 14.41 -5.21
C PRO A 134 14.04 14.43 -6.23
N VAL A 135 14.24 13.75 -7.36
CA VAL A 135 13.27 13.55 -8.44
C VAL A 135 12.91 12.07 -8.53
N PRO A 136 11.62 11.72 -8.73
CA PRO A 136 11.19 10.34 -8.86
C PRO A 136 11.80 9.69 -10.11
N VAL A 137 12.21 8.44 -9.98
CA VAL A 137 12.91 7.69 -11.01
C VAL A 137 12.59 6.20 -10.91
N LEU A 138 12.41 5.57 -12.08
CA LEU A 138 12.24 4.13 -12.19
C LEU A 138 13.52 3.50 -12.72
N TYR A 139 14.03 2.50 -12.01
CA TYR A 139 15.15 1.67 -12.42
C TYR A 139 14.65 0.31 -12.88
N ARG A 140 15.33 -0.28 -13.87
CA ARG A 140 15.22 -1.70 -14.19
C ARG A 140 16.57 -2.37 -14.10
N TYR A 141 16.64 -3.45 -13.34
CA TYR A 141 17.80 -4.31 -13.24
C TYR A 141 17.49 -5.68 -13.81
N THR A 142 18.29 -6.14 -14.78
CA THR A 142 18.25 -7.48 -15.35
C THR A 142 19.56 -8.19 -15.04
N ASP A 143 19.50 -9.42 -14.54
CA ASP A 143 20.67 -10.23 -14.16
C ASP A 143 21.67 -9.46 -13.27
N GLY A 144 21.15 -8.67 -12.33
CA GLY A 144 21.93 -7.86 -11.39
C GLY A 144 22.57 -6.60 -11.98
N LYS A 145 22.24 -6.20 -13.22
CA LYS A 145 22.77 -5.00 -13.88
C LYS A 145 21.66 -4.05 -14.27
N GLN A 146 21.91 -2.75 -14.15
CA GLN A 146 20.97 -1.73 -14.63
C GLN A 146 20.81 -1.85 -16.15
N THR A 147 19.59 -2.13 -16.59
CA THR A 147 19.20 -2.20 -18.00
C THR A 147 18.80 -0.82 -18.51
N TRP A 148 17.98 -0.11 -17.73
CA TRP A 148 17.58 1.26 -18.02
C TRP A 148 17.21 2.00 -16.74
N LYS A 149 17.10 3.33 -16.87
CA LYS A 149 16.72 4.29 -15.83
C LYS A 149 15.89 5.40 -16.48
N THR A 150 14.76 5.73 -15.89
CA THR A 150 13.80 6.70 -16.46
C THR A 150 13.32 7.67 -15.40
N TRP A 151 13.60 8.96 -15.60
CA TRP A 151 13.07 10.02 -14.75
C TRP A 151 11.56 10.16 -14.95
N LEU A 152 10.84 10.30 -13.84
CA LEU A 152 9.39 10.41 -13.80
C LEU A 152 8.91 11.82 -13.42
N GLY A 153 9.84 12.76 -13.28
CA GLY A 153 9.60 14.17 -13.00
C GLY A 153 10.80 15.01 -13.43
N GLY A 154 10.79 16.28 -13.06
CA GLY A 154 11.84 17.23 -13.45
C GLY A 154 11.88 17.53 -14.95
N PRO A 155 13.00 18.06 -15.47
CA PRO A 155 13.13 18.50 -16.86
C PRO A 155 12.85 17.38 -17.86
N GLY A 156 12.15 17.72 -18.93
CA GLY A 156 11.72 16.79 -19.97
C GLY A 156 10.50 15.92 -19.64
N VAL A 157 9.91 16.08 -18.44
CA VAL A 157 8.69 15.37 -18.02
C VAL A 157 7.59 16.40 -17.77
N HIS A 158 6.58 16.42 -18.66
CA HIS A 158 5.42 17.32 -18.59
C HIS A 158 5.75 18.81 -18.38
N GLU A 159 6.83 19.31 -19.00
CA GLU A 159 7.33 20.68 -18.75
C GLU A 159 6.30 21.80 -18.97
N ALA A 160 5.28 21.54 -19.81
CA ALA A 160 4.21 22.48 -20.08
C ALA A 160 3.29 22.71 -18.87
N ASP A 161 3.20 21.72 -17.97
CA ASP A 161 2.32 21.76 -16.80
C ASP A 161 3.04 22.35 -15.57
N GLY A 162 4.38 22.31 -15.59
CA GLY A 162 5.23 22.61 -14.45
C GLY A 162 6.37 21.61 -14.38
N LEU A 163 7.28 21.82 -13.43
CA LEU A 163 8.33 20.84 -13.15
C LEU A 163 8.20 20.40 -11.71
N SER A 164 8.21 19.09 -11.51
CA SER A 164 7.92 18.46 -10.22
C SER A 164 9.11 17.69 -9.69
N ALA A 165 9.30 17.74 -8.38
CA ALA A 165 10.23 16.91 -7.62
C ALA A 165 9.44 16.03 -6.64
N SER A 166 10.09 15.06 -5.99
CA SER A 166 9.47 14.21 -4.96
C SER A 166 10.45 14.05 -3.80
N PRO A 167 10.57 15.05 -2.91
CA PRO A 167 11.47 14.95 -1.75
C PRO A 167 11.07 13.82 -0.81
N ASP A 168 9.77 13.65 -0.60
CA ASP A 168 9.16 12.58 0.18
C ASP A 168 8.40 11.66 -0.77
N LEU A 169 9.07 10.61 -1.25
CA LEU A 169 8.49 9.67 -2.22
C LEU A 169 7.52 8.71 -1.52
N ASN A 170 6.34 9.22 -1.19
CA ASN A 170 5.17 8.41 -0.96
C ASN A 170 4.67 7.91 -2.32
N GLY A 171 5.14 6.72 -2.71
CA GLY A 171 4.92 6.14 -4.03
C GLY A 171 4.35 4.74 -3.97
N ASP A 172 3.83 4.29 -5.11
CA ASP A 172 3.43 2.91 -5.37
C ASP A 172 3.75 2.55 -6.83
N LEU A 173 4.12 1.29 -7.07
CA LEU A 173 4.60 0.81 -8.36
C LEU A 173 3.90 -0.50 -8.73
N ALA A 174 3.19 -0.47 -9.85
CA ALA A 174 2.53 -1.64 -10.39
C ALA A 174 3.04 -1.96 -11.80
N TYR A 175 3.00 -3.24 -12.17
CA TYR A 175 3.33 -3.69 -13.52
C TYR A 175 2.21 -4.56 -14.07
N SER A 176 1.90 -4.37 -15.35
CA SER A 176 0.98 -5.22 -16.09
C SER A 176 1.70 -5.82 -17.28
N GLU A 177 1.90 -7.14 -17.24
CA GLU A 177 2.46 -7.90 -18.37
C GLU A 177 1.56 -7.76 -19.61
N GLN A 178 0.25 -7.73 -19.42
CA GLN A 178 -0.71 -7.56 -20.51
C GLN A 178 -0.61 -6.17 -21.17
N ALA A 179 -0.42 -5.12 -20.36
CA ALA A 179 -0.25 -3.78 -20.90
C ALA A 179 1.18 -3.52 -21.43
N GLY A 180 2.17 -4.29 -20.99
CA GLY A 180 3.59 -4.04 -21.25
C GLY A 180 4.08 -2.73 -20.61
N LEU A 181 3.51 -2.37 -19.46
CA LEU A 181 3.70 -1.08 -18.81
C LEU A 181 3.92 -1.24 -17.30
N TYR A 182 4.89 -0.49 -16.80
CA TYR A 182 4.94 -0.06 -15.41
C TYR A 182 4.06 1.18 -15.27
N GLY A 183 3.26 1.22 -14.22
CA GLY A 183 2.62 2.44 -13.74
C GLY A 183 3.22 2.81 -12.39
N ALA A 184 3.61 4.07 -12.23
CA ALA A 184 4.11 4.61 -10.98
C ALA A 184 3.20 5.76 -10.55
N TYR A 185 2.70 5.69 -9.32
CA TYR A 185 1.91 6.76 -8.71
C TYR A 185 2.67 7.28 -7.50
N PHE A 186 2.90 8.59 -7.40
CA PHE A 186 3.69 9.16 -6.32
C PHE A 186 3.33 10.61 -6.01
N VAL A 187 3.59 11.01 -4.77
CA VAL A 187 3.47 12.39 -4.31
C VAL A 187 4.56 13.27 -4.93
N ILE A 188 4.22 14.50 -5.27
CA ILE A 188 5.12 15.48 -5.87
C ILE A 188 5.05 16.85 -5.17
N THR A 189 6.09 17.64 -5.38
CA THR A 189 6.12 19.08 -5.12
C THR A 189 6.58 19.80 -6.38
N ASP A 190 5.76 20.73 -6.87
CA ASP A 190 6.14 21.53 -8.03
C ASP A 190 7.12 22.63 -7.64
N TYR A 191 8.17 22.80 -8.44
CA TYR A 191 9.18 23.85 -8.25
C TYR A 191 9.18 24.88 -9.38
N SER A 192 8.31 24.72 -10.37
CA SER A 192 8.02 25.72 -11.41
C SER A 192 6.60 25.52 -11.96
N GLY A 193 6.12 26.46 -12.78
CA GLY A 193 4.73 26.46 -13.26
C GLY A 193 3.76 27.11 -12.29
N ASP A 194 2.47 27.01 -12.58
CA ASP A 194 1.41 27.68 -11.79
C ASP A 194 1.21 27.04 -10.41
N ALA A 195 1.58 25.76 -10.26
CA ALA A 195 1.54 25.03 -9.00
C ALA A 195 2.87 25.09 -8.21
N ALA A 196 3.82 25.94 -8.62
CA ALA A 196 5.11 26.06 -7.93
C ALA A 196 4.93 26.34 -6.42
N GLY A 197 5.56 25.49 -5.59
CA GLY A 197 5.47 25.53 -4.13
C GLY A 197 4.31 24.73 -3.53
N HIS A 198 3.48 24.10 -4.36
CA HIS A 198 2.37 23.26 -3.91
C HIS A 198 2.74 21.77 -3.97
N PHE A 199 1.98 20.97 -3.21
CA PHE A 199 2.04 19.52 -3.21
C PHE A 199 0.88 18.92 -4.00
N GLY A 200 1.16 17.83 -4.69
CA GLY A 200 0.18 17.08 -5.46
C GLY A 200 0.61 15.63 -5.59
N ASP A 201 0.10 14.96 -6.61
CA ASP A 201 0.53 13.62 -6.99
C ASP A 201 0.60 13.49 -8.52
N SER A 202 1.26 12.44 -8.98
CA SER A 202 1.52 12.23 -10.41
C SER A 202 1.51 10.74 -10.75
N ILE A 203 0.87 10.41 -11.87
CA ILE A 203 0.86 9.05 -12.43
C ILE A 203 1.66 9.03 -13.72
N GLN A 204 2.71 8.21 -13.77
CA GLN A 204 3.57 8.02 -14.94
C GLN A 204 3.55 6.58 -15.42
N TYR A 205 3.69 6.38 -16.72
CA TYR A 205 3.78 5.05 -17.33
C TYR A 205 5.09 4.88 -18.07
N VAL A 206 5.75 3.74 -17.88
CA VAL A 206 7.01 3.39 -18.53
C VAL A 206 6.83 2.06 -19.25
N ALA A 207 7.21 1.98 -20.51
CA ALA A 207 7.21 0.73 -21.28
C ALA A 207 8.36 -0.19 -20.85
N ASP A 208 8.28 -1.49 -21.21
CA ASP A 208 9.30 -2.50 -20.88
C ASP A 208 10.74 -2.11 -21.25
N ASN A 209 10.90 -1.27 -22.29
CA ASN A 209 12.19 -0.78 -22.77
C ASN A 209 12.70 0.48 -22.04
N GLY A 210 12.00 0.95 -21.01
CA GLY A 210 12.33 2.16 -20.25
C GLY A 210 11.80 3.46 -20.86
N THR A 211 11.04 3.42 -21.95
CA THR A 211 10.47 4.64 -22.55
C THR A 211 9.33 5.18 -21.68
N LEU A 212 9.41 6.44 -21.26
CA LEU A 212 8.29 7.15 -20.63
C LEU A 212 7.18 7.36 -21.68
N VAL A 213 5.96 6.96 -21.34
CA VAL A 213 4.79 7.04 -22.22
C VAL A 213 3.75 7.97 -21.62
N THR A 214 3.38 9.01 -22.38
CA THR A 214 2.24 9.86 -22.04
C THR A 214 0.97 9.25 -22.63
N ILE A 215 0.04 8.87 -21.76
CA ILE A 215 -1.23 8.24 -22.12
C ILE A 215 -2.36 9.18 -21.73
N ALA A 216 -3.08 9.69 -22.73
CA ALA A 216 -4.19 10.62 -22.50
C ALA A 216 -5.26 9.98 -21.61
N GLY A 217 -5.63 10.66 -20.52
CA GLY A 217 -6.59 10.15 -19.54
C GLY A 217 -6.02 9.08 -18.60
N ALA A 218 -4.70 8.85 -18.59
CA ALA A 218 -4.05 7.98 -17.61
C ALA A 218 -2.79 8.60 -16.98
N SER A 219 -1.93 9.23 -17.78
CA SER A 219 -0.78 9.97 -17.27
C SER A 219 -1.23 11.31 -16.68
N SER A 220 -0.67 11.69 -15.54
CA SER A 220 -0.90 12.98 -14.90
C SER A 220 0.39 13.56 -14.34
N SER A 221 0.61 14.86 -14.55
CA SER A 221 1.67 15.66 -13.92
C SER A 221 1.21 16.29 -12.61
N TRP A 222 -0.10 16.36 -12.39
CA TRP A 222 -0.71 16.89 -11.18
C TRP A 222 -2.12 16.31 -11.01
N GLY A 223 -2.39 15.60 -9.91
CA GLY A 223 -3.70 15.04 -9.60
C GLY A 223 -4.33 15.62 -8.35
N CYS A 224 -4.32 14.86 -7.26
CA CYS A 224 -4.95 15.26 -6.00
C CYS A 224 -4.08 16.25 -5.23
N SER A 225 -4.64 17.44 -4.98
CA SER A 225 -4.03 18.49 -4.16
C SER A 225 -3.64 17.98 -2.78
N HIS A 226 -2.40 18.27 -2.39
CA HIS A 226 -1.82 17.99 -1.08
C HIS A 226 -2.12 16.56 -0.62
N ASN A 227 -1.70 15.61 -1.47
CA ASN A 227 -1.98 14.20 -1.31
C ASN A 227 -1.58 13.69 0.08
N THR A 228 -2.55 13.08 0.75
CA THR A 228 -2.45 12.57 2.12
C THR A 228 -2.38 11.04 2.19
N GLY A 229 -2.40 10.39 1.02
CA GLY A 229 -2.36 8.96 0.81
C GLY A 229 -2.72 8.60 -0.64
N ILE A 230 -2.01 7.63 -1.20
CA ILE A 230 -2.32 7.02 -2.50
C ILE A 230 -2.42 5.51 -2.34
N ALA A 231 -3.17 4.88 -3.24
CA ALA A 231 -3.10 3.45 -3.47
C ALA A 231 -3.14 3.19 -4.98
N PHE A 232 -2.34 2.24 -5.46
CA PHE A 232 -2.22 1.97 -6.88
C PHE A 232 -2.16 0.46 -7.13
N GLU A 233 -2.84 0.00 -8.17
CA GLU A 233 -2.83 -1.42 -8.49
C GLU A 233 -2.96 -1.62 -10.00
N SER A 234 -2.28 -2.64 -10.50
CA SER A 234 -2.24 -3.01 -11.91
C SER A 234 -3.64 -3.24 -12.51
N ALA A 235 -3.74 -2.98 -13.81
CA ALA A 235 -4.87 -3.36 -14.63
C ALA A 235 -4.38 -3.87 -15.99
N ASP A 236 -5.25 -4.55 -16.73
CA ASP A 236 -4.91 -5.14 -18.03
C ASP A 236 -4.56 -4.11 -19.12
N GLU A 237 -4.92 -2.85 -18.87
CA GLU A 237 -4.62 -1.69 -19.71
C GLU A 237 -4.62 -0.41 -18.83
N PRO A 238 -3.90 0.66 -19.22
CA PRO A 238 -3.97 1.95 -18.56
C PRO A 238 -5.36 2.62 -18.77
N PRO A 239 -5.79 3.53 -17.89
CA PRO A 239 -5.22 3.81 -16.58
C PRO A 239 -5.27 2.60 -15.65
N PHE A 240 -4.28 2.43 -14.79
CA PHE A 240 -4.30 1.46 -13.70
C PHE A 240 -5.21 1.94 -12.57
N ALA A 241 -5.65 1.03 -11.71
CA ALA A 241 -6.54 1.38 -10.61
C ALA A 241 -5.80 2.29 -9.63
N SER A 242 -6.43 3.40 -9.25
CA SER A 242 -5.79 4.46 -8.47
C SER A 242 -6.80 5.10 -7.53
N ILE A 243 -6.35 5.32 -6.30
CA ILE A 243 -7.11 5.98 -5.26
C ILE A 243 -6.24 7.07 -4.65
N CYS A 244 -6.82 8.22 -4.37
CA CYS A 244 -6.15 9.30 -3.67
C CYS A 244 -6.98 9.78 -2.48
N ALA A 245 -6.31 10.17 -1.41
CA ALA A 245 -6.86 10.94 -0.32
C ALA A 245 -6.33 12.37 -0.40
N GLU A 246 -7.24 13.33 -0.36
CA GLU A 246 -6.93 14.72 -0.66
C GLU A 246 -7.26 15.67 0.50
N ASP A 247 -6.74 16.89 0.48
CA ASP A 247 -6.78 17.80 1.63
C ASP A 247 -8.08 18.62 1.79
N GLN A 248 -9.06 18.42 0.92
CA GLN A 248 -10.37 19.08 0.90
C GLN A 248 -11.48 18.26 1.54
N GLY A 249 -11.22 17.01 1.93
CA GLY A 249 -12.12 16.21 2.77
C GLY A 249 -12.69 14.95 2.14
N ALA A 250 -12.01 14.34 1.17
CA ALA A 250 -12.50 13.11 0.56
C ALA A 250 -11.40 12.12 0.15
N ILE A 251 -11.82 10.87 -0.03
CA ILE A 251 -11.06 9.81 -0.70
C ILE A 251 -11.77 9.48 -2.00
N TRP A 252 -11.04 9.48 -3.11
CA TRP A 252 -11.57 9.32 -4.46
C TRP A 252 -11.00 8.09 -5.14
N LEU A 253 -11.87 7.34 -5.83
CA LEU A 253 -11.42 6.43 -6.88
C LEU A 253 -11.01 7.31 -8.08
N ASN A 254 -9.71 7.52 -8.19
CA ASN A 254 -9.08 8.53 -9.02
C ASN A 254 -8.84 8.09 -10.47
N THR A 255 -9.19 6.86 -10.82
CA THR A 255 -8.76 6.23 -12.08
C THR A 255 -9.26 6.92 -13.35
N LYS A 256 -10.47 7.50 -13.33
CA LYS A 256 -11.02 8.23 -14.49
C LYS A 256 -10.62 9.69 -14.55
N THR A 257 -10.56 10.32 -13.38
CA THR A 257 -10.47 11.78 -13.27
C THR A 257 -9.04 12.25 -13.08
N LEU A 258 -8.15 11.37 -12.61
CA LEU A 258 -6.76 11.64 -12.27
C LEU A 258 -6.54 12.75 -11.24
N GLY A 259 -7.60 13.34 -10.70
CA GLY A 259 -7.59 14.13 -9.48
C GLY A 259 -8.97 14.17 -8.79
N MET A 260 -9.12 15.14 -7.89
CA MET A 260 -10.37 15.47 -7.21
C MET A 260 -11.37 16.11 -8.17
N SER A 261 -12.42 15.38 -8.54
CA SER A 261 -13.49 15.93 -9.39
C SER A 261 -14.84 15.45 -8.89
N SER A 262 -15.83 16.35 -8.93
CA SER A 262 -17.23 16.03 -8.61
C SER A 262 -17.85 15.01 -9.57
N ASP A 263 -17.24 14.80 -10.75
CA ASP A 263 -17.63 13.74 -11.70
C ASP A 263 -16.93 12.40 -11.41
N GLY A 264 -16.06 12.36 -10.40
CA GLY A 264 -15.35 11.18 -9.92
C GLY A 264 -16.21 10.30 -8.99
N VAL A 265 -15.63 9.19 -8.54
CA VAL A 265 -16.28 8.26 -7.60
C VAL A 265 -15.77 8.56 -6.19
N LYS A 266 -16.62 9.12 -5.34
CA LYS A 266 -16.28 9.45 -3.94
C LYS A 266 -16.42 8.20 -3.05
N ILE A 267 -15.31 7.75 -2.47
CA ILE A 267 -15.24 6.58 -1.60
C ILE A 267 -15.63 6.97 -0.17
N SER A 268 -15.02 8.02 0.35
CA SER A 268 -15.20 8.48 1.74
C SER A 268 -15.21 10.00 1.81
N ASN A 269 -15.93 10.54 2.80
CA ASN A 269 -15.73 11.90 3.30
C ASN A 269 -14.77 11.80 4.49
N GLU A 270 -13.83 12.72 4.61
CA GLU A 270 -12.84 12.75 5.69
C GLU A 270 -12.73 14.16 6.26
N ASN A 271 -12.37 14.27 7.53
CA ASN A 271 -12.03 15.55 8.13
C ASN A 271 -10.55 15.85 7.89
N THR A 272 -10.28 16.92 7.15
CA THR A 272 -8.92 17.31 6.76
C THR A 272 -8.46 18.58 7.46
N THR A 273 -7.17 18.69 7.71
CA THR A 273 -6.54 19.91 8.23
C THR A 273 -5.08 19.95 7.81
N ASN A 274 -4.65 21.05 7.17
CA ASN A 274 -3.25 21.29 6.77
C ASN A 274 -2.58 20.10 6.05
N GLY A 275 -3.27 19.48 5.08
CA GLY A 275 -2.70 18.33 4.36
C GLY A 275 -2.65 17.03 5.17
N GLY A 276 -3.41 16.92 6.25
CA GLY A 276 -3.68 15.68 6.97
C GLY A 276 -5.14 15.25 6.79
N SER A 277 -5.38 13.95 6.74
CA SER A 277 -6.70 13.31 6.56
C SER A 277 -6.88 12.04 7.42
N GLY A 278 -6.12 11.92 8.51
CA GLY A 278 -6.13 10.73 9.38
C GLY A 278 -5.24 9.58 8.93
N GLU A 279 -4.34 9.83 7.96
CA GLU A 279 -3.37 8.86 7.42
C GLU A 279 -4.06 7.60 6.83
N PRO A 280 -5.05 7.76 5.93
CA PRO A 280 -5.91 6.65 5.49
C PRO A 280 -5.14 5.49 4.87
N MET A 281 -4.03 5.77 4.17
CA MET A 281 -3.16 4.78 3.54
C MET A 281 -1.79 4.64 4.25
N GLY A 282 -1.75 4.82 5.58
CA GLY A 282 -0.55 4.57 6.40
C GLY A 282 0.36 5.80 6.62
N GLY A 283 0.03 6.96 6.05
CA GLY A 283 0.71 8.23 6.34
C GLY A 283 2.12 8.35 5.77
N MET A 284 3.05 8.93 6.54
CA MET A 284 4.46 8.99 6.12
C MET A 284 4.99 7.58 5.93
N SER A 285 5.66 7.33 4.81
CA SER A 285 6.08 5.98 4.45
C SER A 285 4.91 4.98 4.24
N GLY A 286 3.65 5.42 4.09
CA GLY A 286 2.51 4.55 3.75
C GLY A 286 1.91 4.84 2.38
N SER A 287 1.79 3.83 1.51
CA SER A 287 0.99 3.80 0.26
C SER A 287 0.89 2.39 -0.34
N TYR A 288 1.20 1.34 0.41
CA TYR A 288 1.40 0.00 -0.14
C TYR A 288 0.29 -0.93 0.22
N SER A 289 -0.07 -1.78 -0.74
CA SER A 289 -1.07 -2.83 -0.54
C SER A 289 -2.35 -2.29 0.12
N ALA A 290 -2.72 -1.02 -0.03
CA ALA A 290 -4.01 -0.54 0.46
C ALA A 290 -5.12 -0.89 -0.53
N LEU A 291 -4.78 -1.02 -1.81
CA LEU A 291 -5.61 -1.46 -2.93
C LEU A 291 -5.03 -2.75 -3.50
N ALA A 292 -5.84 -3.81 -3.59
CA ALA A 292 -5.40 -5.09 -4.13
C ALA A 292 -6.39 -5.64 -5.14
N ARG A 293 -5.87 -6.15 -6.26
CA ARG A 293 -6.66 -6.86 -7.28
C ARG A 293 -6.99 -8.27 -6.81
N PHE A 294 -8.21 -8.74 -7.05
CA PHE A 294 -8.59 -10.14 -6.85
C PHE A 294 -8.04 -10.99 -8.00
N ALA A 295 -6.75 -11.35 -7.88
CA ALA A 295 -5.95 -12.07 -8.88
C ALA A 295 -6.31 -11.66 -10.34
N GLU A 296 -6.67 -12.61 -11.19
CA GLU A 296 -6.92 -12.38 -12.63
C GLU A 296 -8.31 -11.76 -12.93
N SER A 297 -9.06 -11.33 -11.91
CA SER A 297 -10.37 -10.71 -12.13
C SER A 297 -10.25 -9.21 -12.38
N SER A 298 -11.34 -8.53 -12.74
CA SER A 298 -11.38 -7.06 -12.76
C SER A 298 -11.62 -6.44 -11.39
N ARG A 299 -11.82 -7.23 -10.33
CA ARG A 299 -12.31 -6.71 -9.04
C ARG A 299 -11.15 -6.28 -8.15
N TYR A 300 -11.42 -5.30 -7.31
CA TYR A 300 -10.45 -4.79 -6.34
C TYR A 300 -11.06 -4.67 -4.95
N ILE A 301 -10.20 -4.76 -3.93
CA ILE A 301 -10.49 -4.39 -2.54
C ILE A 301 -9.57 -3.25 -2.12
N PHE A 302 -10.15 -2.24 -1.49
CA PHE A 302 -9.42 -1.14 -0.85
C PHE A 302 -9.67 -1.17 0.65
N ALA A 303 -8.61 -1.04 1.45
CA ALA A 303 -8.68 -0.90 2.90
C ALA A 303 -7.99 0.40 3.32
N TRP A 304 -8.59 1.09 4.29
CA TRP A 304 -8.04 2.31 4.87
C TRP A 304 -8.47 2.46 6.33
N VAL A 305 -7.86 3.42 7.03
CA VAL A 305 -8.29 3.85 8.36
C VAL A 305 -9.02 5.19 8.28
N SER A 306 -10.11 5.35 9.02
CA SER A 306 -10.89 6.59 9.05
C SER A 306 -11.54 6.81 10.41
N ARG A 307 -11.72 8.07 10.79
CA ARG A 307 -12.50 8.48 11.97
C ARG A 307 -14.01 8.52 11.69
N GLY A 308 -14.42 8.24 10.45
CA GLY A 308 -15.78 8.41 9.97
C GLY A 308 -16.16 9.88 9.81
N ALA A 309 -17.25 10.12 9.08
CA ALA A 309 -17.71 11.44 8.71
C ALA A 309 -19.16 11.69 9.16
N MET A 310 -19.36 12.86 9.77
CA MET A 310 -20.67 13.38 10.14
C MET A 310 -20.77 14.88 9.83
N ASP A 311 -21.98 15.40 9.85
CA ASP A 311 -22.29 16.83 9.69
C ASP A 311 -21.65 17.46 8.44
N LEU A 312 -22.14 17.07 7.26
CA LEU A 312 -21.58 17.58 6.01
C LEU A 312 -21.96 19.03 5.79
N THR A 313 -20.95 19.89 5.66
CA THR A 313 -21.10 21.30 5.29
C THR A 313 -20.48 21.56 3.92
N GLU A 314 -20.91 22.63 3.25
CA GLU A 314 -20.31 23.02 1.98
C GLU A 314 -18.82 23.34 2.14
N ASN A 315 -17.98 22.80 1.26
CA ASN A 315 -16.64 23.32 1.06
C ASN A 315 -16.74 24.56 0.16
N THR A 316 -16.80 25.75 0.78
CA THR A 316 -17.00 27.00 0.05
C THR A 316 -15.83 27.41 -0.84
N TRP A 317 -14.65 26.80 -0.64
CA TRP A 317 -13.47 27.07 -1.47
C TRP A 317 -13.57 26.33 -2.81
N MET A 318 -13.94 25.04 -2.78
CA MET A 318 -14.16 24.22 -3.98
C MET A 318 -15.52 24.47 -4.63
N GLY A 319 -16.52 24.88 -3.84
CA GLY A 319 -17.88 25.16 -4.28
C GLY A 319 -18.79 23.93 -4.30
N SER A 320 -19.88 24.04 -5.08
CA SER A 320 -20.95 23.06 -5.13
C SER A 320 -20.46 21.65 -5.49
N GLY A 321 -20.91 20.63 -4.74
CA GLY A 321 -20.53 19.23 -4.92
C GLY A 321 -19.39 18.76 -4.01
N TYR A 322 -18.71 19.69 -3.33
CA TYR A 322 -17.65 19.41 -2.36
C TYR A 322 -18.11 19.72 -0.94
N THR A 323 -17.68 18.90 0.01
CA THR A 323 -18.16 18.93 1.39
C THR A 323 -16.99 18.84 2.36
N HIS A 324 -17.08 19.57 3.48
CA HIS A 324 -16.32 19.27 4.68
C HIS A 324 -17.14 18.34 5.57
N ALA A 325 -16.45 17.53 6.37
CA ALA A 325 -17.05 16.67 7.38
C ALA A 325 -16.41 16.89 8.75
N LEU A 326 -17.18 16.67 9.81
CA LEU A 326 -16.65 16.44 11.14
C LEU A 326 -16.33 14.96 11.34
N ASN A 327 -15.42 14.68 12.26
CA ASN A 327 -15.10 13.31 12.64
C ASN A 327 -16.27 12.69 13.41
N ARG A 328 -16.68 11.48 13.03
CA ARG A 328 -17.67 10.70 13.79
C ARG A 328 -17.12 10.20 15.10
N THR A 329 -15.85 9.78 15.09
CA THR A 329 -15.14 9.22 16.25
C THR A 329 -13.80 9.92 16.46
N ASN A 330 -13.24 9.84 17.67
CA ASN A 330 -11.92 10.43 17.92
C ASN A 330 -10.79 9.51 17.43
N ASN A 331 -10.93 8.20 17.64
CA ASN A 331 -10.02 7.18 17.15
C ASN A 331 -10.38 6.76 15.72
N ARG A 332 -9.44 6.17 14.98
CA ARG A 332 -9.71 5.62 13.64
C ARG A 332 -10.17 4.18 13.72
N ASN A 333 -10.97 3.78 12.73
CA ASN A 333 -11.43 2.42 12.50
C ASN A 333 -11.03 1.97 11.08
N VAL A 334 -10.94 0.67 10.87
CA VAL A 334 -10.64 0.08 9.55
C VAL A 334 -11.91 0.01 8.74
N ALA A 335 -11.85 0.52 7.52
CA ALA A 335 -12.91 0.47 6.52
C ALA A 335 -12.42 -0.28 5.28
N ILE A 336 -13.39 -0.85 4.54
CA ILE A 336 -13.14 -1.40 3.21
C ILE A 336 -14.17 -0.93 2.18
N SER A 337 -13.72 -0.94 0.92
CA SER A 337 -14.53 -0.72 -0.26
C SER A 337 -14.16 -1.76 -1.31
N LEU A 338 -15.16 -2.20 -2.07
CA LEU A 338 -14.98 -3.12 -3.18
C LEU A 338 -15.25 -2.42 -4.50
N PHE A 339 -14.58 -2.87 -5.54
CA PHE A 339 -14.77 -2.38 -6.90
C PHE A 339 -14.99 -3.54 -7.85
N SER A 340 -15.93 -3.39 -8.79
CA SER A 340 -16.19 -4.41 -9.83
C SER A 340 -15.15 -4.38 -10.95
N ASP A 341 -14.59 -3.20 -11.15
CA ASP A 341 -13.55 -2.83 -12.10
C ASP A 341 -12.80 -1.61 -11.56
N LYS A 342 -11.71 -1.22 -12.21
CA LYS A 342 -10.91 -0.04 -11.85
C LYS A 342 -11.66 1.30 -11.87
N TYR A 343 -12.92 1.35 -12.30
CA TYR A 343 -13.72 2.58 -12.42
C TYR A 343 -15.00 2.61 -11.57
N THR A 344 -15.40 1.46 -10.99
CA THR A 344 -16.75 1.29 -10.49
C THR A 344 -16.73 0.70 -9.08
N MET A 345 -17.16 1.52 -8.11
CA MET A 345 -17.34 1.07 -6.74
C MET A 345 -18.60 0.21 -6.61
N VAL A 346 -18.49 -0.88 -5.86
CA VAL A 346 -19.62 -1.73 -5.48
C VAL A 346 -20.36 -1.05 -4.34
N GLY A 347 -21.64 -0.75 -4.54
CA GLY A 347 -22.46 -0.04 -3.56
C GLY A 347 -22.62 1.45 -3.87
N LYS A 348 -23.00 2.23 -2.86
CA LYS A 348 -23.21 3.68 -3.01
C LYS A 348 -21.92 4.44 -2.75
N GLN A 349 -21.71 5.53 -3.48
CA GLN A 349 -20.68 6.53 -3.18
C GLN A 349 -20.98 7.26 -1.87
N ALA A 350 -19.94 7.86 -1.29
CA ALA A 350 -20.09 8.84 -0.23
C ALA A 350 -20.97 10.00 -0.70
N THR A 351 -21.89 10.44 0.17
CA THR A 351 -22.79 11.55 -0.16
C THR A 351 -22.04 12.88 -0.20
N SER A 352 -22.45 13.77 -1.11
CA SER A 352 -22.05 15.19 -1.16
C SER A 352 -23.22 16.12 -0.79
N GLU A 353 -24.30 15.59 -0.23
CA GLU A 353 -25.47 16.38 0.15
C GLU A 353 -25.14 17.23 1.38
N VAL A 354 -25.09 18.55 1.20
CA VAL A 354 -24.85 19.50 2.29
C VAL A 354 -26.04 19.48 3.26
N GLY A 355 -25.73 19.45 4.56
CA GLY A 355 -26.71 19.46 5.65
C GLY A 355 -27.12 18.07 6.14
N VAL A 356 -26.55 16.99 5.60
CA VAL A 356 -26.76 15.64 6.16
C VAL A 356 -25.90 15.43 7.40
N GLU A 357 -26.50 14.84 8.42
CA GLU A 357 -25.81 14.47 9.68
C GLU A 357 -24.91 13.23 9.48
N ASP A 358 -25.33 12.30 8.61
CA ASP A 358 -24.62 11.05 8.33
C ASP A 358 -23.86 11.13 7.00
N GLY A 359 -22.52 11.22 7.09
CA GLY A 359 -21.64 11.39 5.94
C GLY A 359 -20.96 10.10 5.44
N ASP A 360 -21.18 8.97 6.11
CA ASP A 360 -20.40 7.74 5.91
C ASP A 360 -21.21 6.43 5.95
N SER A 361 -22.55 6.50 5.92
CA SER A 361 -23.45 5.33 5.91
C SER A 361 -23.16 4.24 4.86
N GLN A 362 -22.43 4.56 3.79
CA GLN A 362 -22.04 3.62 2.75
C GLN A 362 -20.81 2.77 3.11
N ILE A 363 -20.00 3.21 4.10
CA ILE A 363 -18.73 2.57 4.44
C ILE A 363 -18.97 1.18 5.05
N THR A 364 -18.18 0.20 4.61
CA THR A 364 -18.14 -1.11 5.26
C THR A 364 -17.05 -1.11 6.34
N TRP A 365 -17.45 -0.99 7.60
CA TRP A 365 -16.54 -0.98 8.74
C TRP A 365 -16.09 -2.39 9.14
N LEU A 366 -14.77 -2.61 9.16
CA LEU A 366 -14.17 -3.83 9.69
C LEU A 366 -13.93 -3.77 11.20
N THR A 367 -13.71 -2.58 11.74
CA THR A 367 -13.63 -2.37 13.18
C THR A 367 -14.57 -1.24 13.58
N GLU A 368 -15.07 -1.33 14.81
CA GLU A 368 -15.80 -0.27 15.50
C GLU A 368 -15.42 -0.42 16.98
N GLY A 369 -14.87 0.63 17.60
CA GLY A 369 -14.43 0.51 18.99
C GLY A 369 -13.72 1.74 19.52
N ALA A 370 -13.12 1.60 20.70
CA ALA A 370 -12.38 2.66 21.38
C ALA A 370 -10.87 2.68 21.04
N ASN A 371 -10.33 1.61 20.45
CA ASN A 371 -8.94 1.53 20.03
C ASN A 371 -8.74 2.33 18.73
N ASP A 372 -7.60 2.97 18.57
CA ASP A 372 -7.20 3.57 17.29
C ASP A 372 -6.61 2.51 16.39
N CYS A 373 -7.12 2.43 15.16
CA CYS A 373 -6.59 1.57 14.11
C CYS A 373 -5.63 2.39 13.23
N SER A 374 -4.49 1.82 12.89
CA SER A 374 -3.51 2.42 11.98
C SER A 374 -3.00 1.39 10.97
N ASN A 375 -2.30 1.88 9.94
CA ASN A 375 -1.49 1.05 9.06
C ASN A 375 -2.28 -0.10 8.37
N ALA A 376 -3.45 0.24 7.83
CA ALA A 376 -4.31 -0.74 7.18
C ALA A 376 -3.75 -1.18 5.81
N HIS A 377 -3.76 -2.48 5.55
CA HIS A 377 -3.39 -3.07 4.26
C HIS A 377 -4.42 -4.12 3.83
N ALA A 378 -4.43 -4.44 2.55
CA ALA A 378 -5.25 -5.42 1.86
C ALA A 378 -4.40 -6.24 0.88
N ALA A 379 -4.66 -7.55 0.83
CA ALA A 379 -4.14 -8.45 -0.20
C ALA A 379 -5.18 -9.54 -0.49
N THR A 380 -5.01 -10.33 -1.54
CA THR A 380 -6.04 -11.30 -1.97
C THR A 380 -5.55 -12.75 -2.00
N PHE A 381 -6.35 -13.65 -1.43
CA PHE A 381 -6.21 -15.10 -1.58
C PHE A 381 -6.86 -15.54 -2.91
N GLY A 382 -6.34 -15.03 -4.02
CA GLY A 382 -6.91 -15.23 -5.35
C GLY A 382 -8.24 -14.48 -5.55
N ASN A 383 -9.16 -15.09 -6.29
CA ASN A 383 -10.36 -14.39 -6.80
C ASN A 383 -11.49 -14.18 -5.77
N ASN A 384 -11.47 -14.89 -4.63
CA ASN A 384 -12.68 -15.08 -3.81
C ASN A 384 -12.56 -14.60 -2.37
N SER A 385 -11.38 -14.20 -1.92
CA SER A 385 -11.16 -13.79 -0.54
C SER A 385 -9.99 -12.81 -0.43
N GLY A 386 -10.12 -11.86 0.48
CA GLY A 386 -9.08 -10.91 0.85
C GLY A 386 -8.55 -11.17 2.26
N LEU A 387 -7.37 -10.64 2.54
CA LEU A 387 -6.81 -10.43 3.86
C LEU A 387 -6.73 -8.93 4.09
N VAL A 388 -7.29 -8.45 5.19
CA VAL A 388 -7.11 -7.07 5.65
C VAL A 388 -6.35 -7.08 6.96
N THR A 389 -5.34 -6.24 7.08
CA THR A 389 -4.50 -6.12 8.27
C THR A 389 -4.51 -4.71 8.81
N TRP A 390 -4.31 -4.55 10.11
CA TRP A 390 -4.14 -3.24 10.76
C TRP A 390 -3.39 -3.40 12.07
N GLU A 391 -2.93 -2.29 12.63
CA GLU A 391 -2.39 -2.22 13.99
C GLU A 391 -3.36 -1.47 14.89
N GLU A 392 -3.43 -1.86 16.17
CA GLU A 392 -4.26 -1.17 17.15
C GLU A 392 -3.43 -0.50 18.25
N ILE A 393 -3.90 0.66 18.69
CA ILE A 393 -3.47 1.36 19.89
C ILE A 393 -4.62 1.34 20.90
N SER A 394 -4.38 0.76 22.08
CA SER A 394 -5.31 0.85 23.21
C SER A 394 -5.11 2.15 23.98
N ASP A 395 -6.19 2.65 24.55
CA ASP A 395 -6.25 3.94 25.26
C ASP A 395 -5.61 5.08 24.45
N PRO A 396 -6.05 5.30 23.19
CA PRO A 396 -5.37 6.19 22.28
C PRO A 396 -5.51 7.66 22.71
N ILE A 397 -4.40 8.38 22.59
CA ILE A 397 -4.32 9.83 22.73
C ILE A 397 -4.23 10.41 21.32
N CYS A 398 -5.32 11.02 20.88
CA CYS A 398 -5.44 11.62 19.55
C CYS A 398 -5.44 13.14 19.67
N ASP A 399 -4.25 13.72 19.86
CA ASP A 399 -4.06 15.16 20.14
C ASP A 399 -4.45 16.05 18.94
N PHE A 400 -4.45 15.48 17.72
CA PHE A 400 -4.67 16.20 16.46
C PHE A 400 -5.91 15.66 15.74
N VAL A 401 -6.73 16.56 15.18
CA VAL A 401 -8.03 16.21 14.57
C VAL A 401 -7.93 15.39 13.29
N ALA A 402 -6.88 15.61 12.49
CA ALA A 402 -6.70 15.01 11.17
C ALA A 402 -5.38 14.21 11.04
N MET A 403 -4.80 13.77 12.16
CA MET A 403 -3.56 12.97 12.20
C MET A 403 -3.76 11.69 13.03
N GLY A 404 -2.74 10.83 13.06
CA GLY A 404 -2.75 9.62 13.87
C GLY A 404 -2.77 9.87 15.39
N CYS A 405 -2.97 8.78 16.13
CA CYS A 405 -2.95 8.76 17.59
C CYS A 405 -1.69 8.08 18.11
N ARG A 406 -1.40 8.25 19.41
CA ARG A 406 -0.35 7.55 20.14
C ARG A 406 -0.94 6.79 21.33
N GLY A 407 -0.24 5.80 21.85
CA GLY A 407 -0.67 5.05 23.03
C GLY A 407 -0.01 3.70 23.14
N GLN A 408 -0.67 2.75 23.80
CA GLN A 408 -0.11 1.41 23.97
C GLN A 408 -0.44 0.55 22.76
N PHE A 409 0.59 -0.01 22.11
CA PHE A 409 0.39 -1.00 21.05
C PHE A 409 -0.38 -2.20 21.58
N ALA A 410 -1.52 -2.48 20.96
CA ALA A 410 -2.44 -3.54 21.34
C ALA A 410 -2.34 -4.78 20.45
N GLY A 411 -1.60 -4.71 19.34
CA GLY A 411 -1.35 -5.83 18.43
C GLY A 411 -1.58 -5.47 16.97
N THR A 412 -1.09 -6.35 16.10
CA THR A 412 -1.40 -6.40 14.67
C THR A 412 -2.50 -7.43 14.44
N PHE A 413 -3.50 -7.07 13.68
CA PHE A 413 -4.70 -7.87 13.45
C PHE A 413 -4.80 -8.28 11.99
N PHE A 414 -5.37 -9.45 11.76
CA PHE A 414 -5.52 -10.08 10.45
C PHE A 414 -6.95 -10.60 10.30
N GLN A 415 -7.72 -9.99 9.40
CA GLN A 415 -9.10 -10.37 9.11
C GLN A 415 -9.20 -10.91 7.70
N GLN A 416 -9.66 -12.15 7.56
CA GLN A 416 -10.10 -12.65 6.26
C GLN A 416 -11.44 -11.99 5.91
N VAL A 417 -11.59 -11.57 4.67
CA VAL A 417 -12.88 -11.13 4.10
C VAL A 417 -13.21 -11.99 2.88
N ASP A 418 -14.50 -12.24 2.65
CA ASP A 418 -14.96 -12.83 1.40
C ASP A 418 -14.98 -11.79 0.26
N SER A 419 -15.26 -12.23 -0.96
CA SER A 419 -15.29 -11.33 -2.11
C SER A 419 -16.42 -10.29 -2.05
N ASP A 420 -17.42 -10.48 -1.18
CA ASP A 420 -18.50 -9.50 -0.96
C ASP A 420 -18.16 -8.53 0.19
N GLY A 421 -16.95 -8.63 0.76
CA GLY A 421 -16.45 -7.75 1.82
C GLY A 421 -16.94 -8.15 3.20
N LYS A 422 -17.53 -9.34 3.36
CA LYS A 422 -17.98 -9.81 4.67
C LYS A 422 -16.82 -10.44 5.41
N LYS A 423 -16.74 -10.16 6.71
CA LYS A 423 -15.79 -10.80 7.63
C LYS A 423 -15.99 -12.30 7.62
N VAL A 424 -14.90 -13.02 7.43
CA VAL A 424 -14.82 -14.47 7.59
C VAL A 424 -14.15 -14.76 8.93
N GLY A 425 -14.95 -15.23 9.89
CA GLY A 425 -14.47 -15.51 11.24
C GLY A 425 -14.05 -14.27 12.03
N THR A 426 -13.38 -14.47 13.16
CA THR A 426 -12.80 -13.40 13.97
C THR A 426 -11.39 -13.03 13.52
N PRO A 427 -10.94 -11.77 13.73
CA PRO A 427 -9.56 -11.39 13.46
C PRO A 427 -8.56 -12.21 14.28
N LEU A 428 -7.49 -12.66 13.63
CA LEU A 428 -6.29 -13.16 14.32
C LEU A 428 -5.49 -11.98 14.84
N LYS A 429 -4.97 -12.06 16.07
CA LYS A 429 -4.09 -11.05 16.68
C LYS A 429 -2.68 -11.60 16.85
N SER A 430 -1.68 -10.80 16.47
CA SER A 430 -0.27 -11.01 16.79
C SER A 430 0.30 -9.79 17.53
N THR A 431 1.26 -9.99 18.42
CA THR A 431 1.96 -8.91 19.13
C THR A 431 3.43 -8.79 18.74
N ASP A 432 3.90 -9.67 17.86
CA ASP A 432 5.31 -9.79 17.47
C ASP A 432 5.50 -9.85 15.94
N THR A 433 4.42 -9.64 15.18
CA THR A 433 4.42 -9.67 13.71
C THR A 433 3.70 -8.44 13.20
N PHE A 434 4.46 -7.56 12.56
CA PHE A 434 3.98 -6.29 12.04
C PHE A 434 3.83 -6.36 10.51
N VAL A 435 3.24 -5.34 9.90
CA VAL A 435 3.15 -5.18 8.44
C VAL A 435 3.79 -3.83 8.09
N ALA A 436 4.99 -3.86 7.51
CA ALA A 436 5.80 -2.65 7.24
C ALA A 436 5.99 -2.34 5.74
N GLY A 437 5.32 -3.10 4.86
CA GLY A 437 5.51 -3.04 3.42
C GLY A 437 4.49 -3.91 2.69
N ASP A 438 4.78 -4.20 1.43
CA ASP A 438 3.85 -4.91 0.56
C ASP A 438 3.51 -6.32 1.03
N MET A 439 2.21 -6.65 0.99
CA MET A 439 1.69 -7.99 1.16
C MET A 439 1.51 -8.62 -0.22
N VAL A 440 2.33 -9.62 -0.55
CA VAL A 440 2.29 -10.28 -1.86
C VAL A 440 1.66 -11.66 -1.78
N THR A 441 0.87 -12.00 -2.79
CA THR A 441 0.35 -13.35 -2.96
C THR A 441 1.38 -14.22 -3.66
N MET A 442 1.92 -15.19 -2.95
CA MET A 442 2.87 -16.18 -3.46
C MET A 442 2.21 -17.14 -4.44
N ALA A 443 2.99 -17.83 -5.27
CA ALA A 443 2.49 -18.80 -6.25
C ALA A 443 1.74 -20.00 -5.62
N ASP A 444 1.99 -20.29 -4.34
CA ASP A 444 1.26 -21.31 -3.58
C ASP A 444 -0.03 -20.79 -2.92
N GLY A 445 -0.36 -19.51 -3.13
CA GLY A 445 -1.56 -18.84 -2.64
C GLY A 445 -1.45 -18.29 -1.22
N ARG A 446 -0.30 -18.40 -0.54
CA ARG A 446 -0.08 -17.69 0.73
C ARG A 446 0.15 -16.21 0.48
N ILE A 447 -0.25 -15.36 1.41
CA ILE A 447 0.10 -13.94 1.41
C ILE A 447 1.29 -13.76 2.34
N CYS A 448 2.38 -13.15 1.86
CA CYS A 448 3.63 -12.97 2.60
C CYS A 448 4.11 -11.52 2.58
N TRP A 449 4.83 -11.10 3.62
CA TRP A 449 5.39 -9.76 3.74
C TRP A 449 6.63 -9.75 4.64
N PRO A 450 7.55 -8.79 4.45
CA PRO A 450 8.68 -8.56 5.36
C PRO A 450 8.26 -7.74 6.59
N TYR A 451 8.97 -7.95 7.70
CA TYR A 451 8.88 -7.09 8.88
C TYR A 451 10.17 -7.16 9.71
N VAL A 452 10.40 -6.15 10.55
CA VAL A 452 11.45 -6.21 11.56
C VAL A 452 10.87 -6.72 12.87
N SER A 453 11.49 -7.77 13.43
CA SER A 453 11.17 -8.24 14.78
C SER A 453 11.72 -7.23 15.78
N MET A 454 10.84 -6.45 16.39
CA MET A 454 11.19 -5.38 17.33
C MET A 454 10.08 -5.17 18.35
N ASP A 455 10.40 -4.45 19.41
CA ASP A 455 9.38 -3.88 20.29
C ASP A 455 8.79 -2.63 19.62
N TRP A 456 7.48 -2.65 19.35
CA TRP A 456 6.80 -1.55 18.69
C TRP A 456 6.21 -0.57 19.72
N ASP A 457 6.93 0.52 19.98
CA ASP A 457 6.51 1.58 20.90
C ASP A 457 5.78 2.70 20.15
N LEU A 458 4.48 2.80 20.38
CA LEU A 458 3.60 3.84 19.83
C LEU A 458 3.23 4.91 20.87
N SER A 459 3.87 4.93 22.06
CA SER A 459 3.41 5.74 23.20
C SER A 459 3.78 7.23 23.10
N GLN A 460 4.78 7.55 22.29
CA GLN A 460 5.38 8.89 22.17
C GLN A 460 5.98 9.15 20.79
N ALA A 461 6.26 10.42 20.50
CA ALA A 461 7.00 10.82 19.32
C ALA A 461 8.47 10.38 19.39
N VAL A 462 9.06 10.05 18.24
CA VAL A 462 10.41 9.46 18.14
C VAL A 462 11.48 10.39 17.58
N TYR A 463 11.12 11.58 17.07
CA TYR A 463 11.98 12.65 16.53
C TYR A 463 13.41 12.23 16.15
N ALA A 464 13.64 11.92 14.86
CA ALA A 464 14.88 11.36 14.35
C ALA A 464 15.32 10.03 15.02
N SER A 465 14.49 8.98 14.86
CA SER A 465 14.82 7.63 15.35
C SER A 465 16.18 7.15 14.84
N THR A 466 17.01 6.63 15.76
CA THR A 466 18.33 6.03 15.45
C THR A 466 18.32 4.50 15.52
N SER A 467 17.13 3.90 15.66
CA SER A 467 16.98 2.45 15.65
C SER A 467 17.54 1.87 14.36
N SER A 468 18.27 0.76 14.46
CA SER A 468 18.73 0.06 13.27
C SER A 468 18.88 -1.44 13.53
N THR A 469 18.75 -2.21 12.46
CA THR A 469 18.90 -3.67 12.46
C THR A 469 19.68 -4.12 11.22
N THR A 470 20.32 -5.28 11.30
CA THR A 470 20.92 -5.99 10.16
C THR A 470 20.16 -7.27 9.85
N LYS A 471 18.93 -7.39 10.33
CA LYS A 471 18.09 -8.59 10.18
C LYS A 471 16.68 -8.21 9.77
N MET A 472 16.13 -8.99 8.86
CA MET A 472 14.74 -8.90 8.41
C MET A 472 14.03 -10.24 8.63
N SER A 473 12.78 -10.16 9.05
CA SER A 473 11.89 -11.31 9.21
C SER A 473 10.85 -11.33 8.09
N PHE A 474 10.22 -12.47 7.90
CA PHE A 474 9.08 -12.61 6.99
C PHE A 474 7.93 -13.30 7.70
N ALA A 475 6.72 -12.94 7.34
CA ALA A 475 5.52 -13.62 7.78
C ALA A 475 4.66 -14.00 6.59
N CYS A 476 3.90 -15.07 6.73
CA CYS A 476 2.96 -15.52 5.72
C CYS A 476 1.68 -16.04 6.35
N ILE A 477 0.53 -15.72 5.75
CA ILE A 477 -0.76 -16.33 6.07
C ILE A 477 -1.22 -17.21 4.91
N GLY A 478 -1.64 -18.43 5.22
CA GLY A 478 -2.32 -19.33 4.28
C GLY A 478 -3.67 -19.79 4.82
N LEU A 479 -4.65 -19.99 3.94
CA LEU A 479 -5.99 -20.45 4.34
C LEU A 479 -6.03 -21.95 4.73
N ASN A 480 -5.06 -22.73 4.26
CA ASN A 480 -4.89 -24.11 4.69
C ASN A 480 -3.90 -24.11 5.87
N GLY A 481 -4.41 -24.20 7.11
CA GLY A 481 -3.56 -24.33 8.29
C GLY A 481 -2.62 -25.53 8.14
N THR A 482 -1.39 -25.41 8.65
CA THR A 482 -0.44 -26.53 8.58
C THR A 482 -0.90 -27.69 9.45
N SER A 483 -1.32 -28.79 8.80
CA SER A 483 -1.30 -30.10 9.45
C SER A 483 0.15 -30.55 9.54
N THR A 484 0.81 -30.25 10.65
CA THR A 484 2.13 -30.80 10.97
C THR A 484 1.98 -32.30 11.20
N THR A 485 1.97 -33.07 10.11
CA THR A 485 2.14 -34.52 10.18
C THR A 485 3.62 -34.75 10.51
N ARG A 486 3.92 -34.90 11.80
CA ARG A 486 5.22 -35.44 12.24
C ARG A 486 5.40 -36.79 11.53
N MET A 487 6.22 -36.85 10.49
CA MET A 487 6.78 -38.13 10.08
C MET A 487 7.72 -38.56 11.20
N ALA A 488 7.21 -39.46 12.04
CA ALA A 488 8.06 -40.22 12.94
C ALA A 488 8.97 -41.09 12.07
N ASP A 489 10.26 -40.75 12.04
CA ASP A 489 11.32 -41.65 11.59
C ASP A 489 11.27 -42.94 12.42
N SER A 490 10.71 -44.00 11.85
CA SER A 490 10.95 -45.34 12.36
C SER A 490 12.27 -45.85 11.79
N CYS A 491 13.33 -45.61 12.53
CA CYS A 491 14.60 -46.29 12.40
C CYS A 491 14.38 -47.80 12.59
N MET A 492 14.48 -48.61 11.53
CA MET A 492 14.71 -50.05 11.67
C MET A 492 16.20 -50.28 11.89
N ALA A 493 16.56 -50.55 13.14
CA ALA A 493 17.83 -51.15 13.48
C ALA A 493 17.85 -52.62 13.05
N ALA A 494 18.97 -53.02 12.45
CA ALA A 494 19.30 -54.39 12.12
C ALA A 494 19.60 -55.21 13.40
N ALA A 495 19.11 -56.46 13.42
CA ALA A 495 19.71 -57.61 14.10
C ALA A 495 19.29 -58.88 13.36
#